data_AF-A0A1J5SIT5-F1
#
_entry.id   AF-A0A1J5SIT5-F1
#
_cell.length_a   1.000
_cell.length_b   1.000
_cell.length_c   1.000
_cell.angle_alpha   90.00
_cell.angle_beta   90.00
_cell.angle_gamma   90.00
#
_symmetry.space_group_name_H-M   'P 1'
#
loop_
_entity.id
_entity.type
_entity.pdbx_description
1 polymer ?
#
loop_
_entity_poly.entity_id
_entity_poly.type
_entity_poly.pdbx_seq_one_letter_code
_entity_poly.pdbx_strand_id
1 'polypeptide(L)'
;MHKLKYLLIATSVSTLLLANQSMAAETGSALKNDSMRFEPFADAKVTGSLSRGDSVEIISKKGAWLQVKTKKTTGWVRILSVKRGGTSSSNQTSGVLALASGRAGTGQVVSTTGIRGLNEEELKAAKFNEAEIKKLESYTLSAEQGRKFASKGNLKTIPFPNLSAAKGEAQ
;
A
#
# COMPACT_ATOMS: atom_id res chain seq x y z
N MET A 1 -16.58 47.34 -32.76
CA MET A 1 -15.91 46.01 -32.74
C MET A 1 -15.52 45.49 -31.36
N HIS A 2 -15.72 46.23 -30.25
CA HIS A 2 -15.36 45.75 -28.91
C HIS A 2 -16.43 44.85 -28.25
N LYS A 3 -17.72 44.98 -28.59
CA LYS A 3 -18.79 44.17 -27.99
C LYS A 3 -18.80 42.69 -28.43
N LEU A 4 -18.25 42.37 -29.61
CA LEU A 4 -18.18 41.00 -30.14
C LEU A 4 -17.03 40.19 -29.52
N LYS A 5 -15.96 40.84 -29.08
CA LYS A 5 -14.84 40.21 -28.36
C LYS A 5 -15.25 39.77 -26.94
N TYR A 6 -16.04 40.58 -26.23
CA TYR A 6 -16.55 40.20 -24.91
C TYR A 6 -17.60 39.08 -24.96
N LEU A 7 -18.36 38.98 -26.05
CA LEU A 7 -19.34 37.92 -26.26
C LEU A 7 -18.69 36.55 -26.54
N LEU A 8 -17.51 36.52 -27.16
CA LEU A 8 -16.71 35.29 -27.35
C LEU A 8 -15.88 34.89 -26.11
N ILE A 9 -15.51 35.85 -25.26
CA ILE A 9 -14.79 35.57 -24.01
C ILE A 9 -15.75 35.06 -22.93
N ALA A 10 -16.99 35.54 -22.91
CA ALA A 10 -18.00 35.11 -21.94
C ALA A 10 -18.49 33.66 -22.15
N THR A 11 -18.49 33.16 -23.39
CA THR A 11 -18.91 31.78 -23.68
C THR A 11 -17.83 30.74 -23.39
N SER A 12 -16.55 31.11 -23.44
CA SER A 12 -15.43 30.21 -23.13
C SER A 12 -15.25 29.97 -21.62
N VAL A 13 -15.63 30.95 -20.78
CA VAL A 13 -15.53 30.82 -19.31
C VAL A 13 -16.66 29.95 -18.73
N SER A 14 -17.79 29.81 -19.43
CA SER A 14 -18.94 29.03 -18.96
C SER A 14 -18.75 27.51 -19.13
N THR A 15 -18.00 27.06 -20.14
CA THR A 15 -17.77 25.63 -20.41
C THR A 15 -16.71 24.98 -19.52
N LEU A 16 -15.97 25.75 -18.72
CA LEU A 16 -14.92 25.22 -17.83
C LEU A 16 -15.44 24.83 -16.42
N LEU A 17 -16.75 24.95 -16.17
CA LEU A 17 -17.34 24.75 -14.83
C LEU A 17 -18.06 23.40 -14.61
N LEU A 18 -18.08 22.48 -15.58
CA LEU A 18 -18.86 21.23 -15.48
C LEU A 18 -18.04 19.93 -15.44
N ALA A 19 -16.72 19.97 -15.30
CA ALA A 19 -15.93 18.78 -15.00
C ALA A 19 -15.86 18.52 -13.48
N ASN A 20 -17.01 18.50 -12.80
CA ASN A 20 -17.11 17.95 -11.44
C ASN A 20 -17.07 16.42 -11.55
N GLN A 21 -15.85 15.89 -11.64
CA GLN A 21 -15.57 14.47 -11.57
C GLN A 21 -16.23 13.94 -10.29
N SER A 22 -17.25 13.10 -10.45
CA SER A 22 -17.85 12.38 -9.33
C SER A 22 -16.79 11.42 -8.79
N MET A 23 -16.07 11.86 -7.75
CA MET A 23 -15.26 10.96 -6.94
C MET A 23 -16.25 9.99 -6.30
N ALA A 24 -16.23 8.74 -6.78
CA ALA A 24 -17.02 7.67 -6.17
C ALA A 24 -16.61 7.57 -4.70
N ALA A 25 -17.48 8.07 -3.84
CA ALA A 25 -17.26 8.09 -2.41
C ALA A 25 -17.27 6.66 -1.89
N GLU A 26 -16.10 6.18 -1.47
CA GLU A 26 -15.99 4.84 -0.94
C GLU A 26 -16.56 4.83 0.48
N THR A 27 -17.58 4.02 0.71
CA THR A 27 -18.21 3.90 2.04
C THR A 27 -17.55 2.81 2.86
N GLY A 28 -17.59 2.98 4.18
CA GLY A 28 -17.06 2.02 5.14
C GLY A 28 -17.76 2.09 6.48
N SER A 29 -17.36 1.20 7.38
CA SER A 29 -17.84 1.15 8.76
C SER A 29 -16.66 1.07 9.73
N ALA A 30 -16.77 1.74 10.87
CA ALA A 30 -15.75 1.67 11.91
C ALA A 30 -15.69 0.29 12.56
N LEU A 31 -14.49 -0.32 12.61
CA LEU A 31 -14.28 -1.65 13.17
C LEU A 31 -14.09 -1.61 14.71
N LYS A 32 -13.66 -0.46 15.24
CA LYS A 32 -13.39 -0.23 16.66
C LYS A 32 -13.52 1.26 16.99
N ASN A 33 -13.54 1.56 18.28
CA ASN A 33 -13.42 2.93 18.76
C ASN A 33 -12.01 3.46 18.45
N ASP A 34 -11.92 4.67 17.91
CA ASP A 34 -10.67 5.35 17.59
C ASP A 34 -10.83 6.87 17.70
N SER A 35 -9.73 7.60 17.72
CA SER A 35 -9.71 9.07 17.69
C SER A 35 -9.44 9.58 16.28
N MET A 36 -10.26 10.52 15.81
CA MET A 36 -10.04 11.23 14.55
C MET A 36 -9.03 12.35 14.75
N ARG A 37 -8.09 12.49 13.81
CA ARG A 37 -6.99 13.47 13.87
C ARG A 37 -7.09 14.50 12.76
N PHE A 38 -6.50 15.67 12.98
CA PHE A 38 -6.45 16.72 11.97
C PHE A 38 -5.54 16.35 10.78
N GLU A 39 -4.46 15.61 11.05
CA GLU A 39 -3.45 15.23 10.07
C GLU A 39 -3.11 13.72 10.16
N PRO A 40 -2.55 13.14 9.08
CA PRO A 40 -2.27 11.70 8.99
C PRO A 40 -0.95 11.31 9.68
N PHE A 41 -0.82 11.60 10.97
CA PHE A 41 0.26 11.12 11.83
C PHE A 41 -0.21 10.93 13.27
N ALA A 42 0.50 10.10 14.05
CA ALA A 42 0.01 9.61 15.35
C ALA A 42 -0.20 10.71 16.40
N ASP A 43 0.68 11.71 16.38
CA ASP A 43 0.74 12.81 17.37
C ASP A 43 -0.04 14.05 16.91
N ALA A 44 -0.76 13.96 15.79
CA ALA A 44 -1.61 15.04 15.31
C ALA A 44 -2.74 15.34 16.30
N LYS A 45 -3.16 16.61 16.33
CA LYS A 45 -4.27 17.07 17.17
C LYS A 45 -5.52 16.22 16.91
N VAL A 46 -6.13 15.73 17.99
CA VAL A 46 -7.40 15.00 17.92
C VAL A 46 -8.53 15.99 17.66
N THR A 47 -9.29 15.75 16.59
CA THR A 47 -10.42 16.58 16.13
C THR A 47 -11.78 15.94 16.39
N GLY A 48 -11.80 14.66 16.80
CA GLY A 48 -13.02 13.97 17.16
C GLY A 48 -12.79 12.51 17.53
N SER A 49 -13.87 11.77 17.66
CA SER A 49 -13.88 10.34 17.97
C SER A 49 -14.73 9.58 16.97
N LEU A 50 -14.29 8.37 16.65
CA LEU A 50 -15.00 7.40 15.82
C LEU A 50 -15.42 6.23 16.71
N SER A 51 -16.69 5.86 16.68
CA SER A 51 -17.20 4.72 17.46
C SER A 51 -17.34 3.49 16.58
N ARG A 52 -17.17 2.30 17.16
CA ARG A 52 -17.41 1.03 16.43
C ARG A 52 -18.81 1.03 15.82
N GLY A 53 -18.91 0.65 14.55
CA GLY A 53 -20.16 0.57 13.80
C GLY A 53 -20.55 1.86 13.08
N ASP A 54 -19.87 2.99 13.35
CA ASP A 54 -20.16 4.25 12.66
C ASP A 54 -19.96 4.11 11.15
N SER A 55 -20.96 4.52 10.38
CA SER A 55 -20.86 4.64 8.93
C SER A 55 -19.98 5.84 8.58
N VAL A 56 -18.98 5.61 7.75
CA VAL A 56 -18.03 6.62 7.32
C VAL A 56 -17.92 6.68 5.81
N GLU A 57 -17.72 7.88 5.30
CA GLU A 57 -17.38 8.14 3.91
C GLU A 57 -15.87 8.36 3.83
N ILE A 58 -15.18 7.60 2.99
CA ILE A 58 -13.73 7.67 2.82
C ILE A 58 -13.45 8.65 1.68
N ILE A 59 -12.83 9.77 2.03
CA ILE A 59 -12.51 10.86 1.09
C ILE A 59 -11.15 10.64 0.46
N SER A 60 -10.17 10.21 1.26
CA SER A 60 -8.78 10.09 0.82
C SER A 60 -8.01 9.06 1.63
N LYS A 61 -6.90 8.60 1.08
CA LYS A 61 -5.97 7.66 1.70
C LYS A 61 -4.55 8.22 1.58
N LYS A 62 -3.81 8.23 2.69
CA LYS A 62 -2.39 8.61 2.72
C LYS A 62 -1.63 7.65 3.61
N GLY A 63 -0.81 6.78 3.00
CA GLY A 63 -0.10 5.72 3.70
C GLY A 63 -1.05 4.82 4.51
N ALA A 64 -0.80 4.72 5.82
CA ALA A 64 -1.62 3.93 6.76
C ALA A 64 -2.85 4.70 7.31
N TRP A 65 -3.19 5.85 6.74
CA TRP A 65 -4.28 6.72 7.19
C TRP A 65 -5.37 6.86 6.14
N LEU A 66 -6.61 6.96 6.61
CA LEU A 66 -7.80 7.27 5.84
C LEU A 66 -8.39 8.58 6.34
N GLN A 67 -8.64 9.50 5.43
CA GLN A 67 -9.47 10.67 5.71
C GLN A 67 -10.92 10.25 5.57
N VAL A 68 -11.64 10.30 6.69
CA VAL A 68 -13.03 9.88 6.78
C VAL A 68 -13.91 11.07 7.15
N LYS A 69 -15.07 11.12 6.52
CA LYS A 69 -16.16 12.02 6.86
C LYS A 69 -17.25 11.24 7.56
N THR A 70 -17.61 11.74 8.72
CA THR A 70 -18.77 11.27 9.49
C THR A 70 -19.87 12.32 9.40
N LYS A 71 -21.05 12.03 9.95
CA LYS A 71 -22.13 13.02 10.06
C LYS A 71 -21.75 14.26 10.88
N LYS A 72 -20.76 14.15 11.77
CA LYS A 72 -20.40 15.19 12.74
C LYS A 72 -19.12 15.94 12.36
N THR A 73 -18.13 15.23 11.81
CA THR A 73 -16.77 15.75 11.63
C THR A 73 -16.02 14.95 10.56
N THR A 74 -15.03 15.60 9.95
CA THR A 74 -14.06 14.98 9.05
C THR A 74 -12.69 14.92 9.74
N GLY A 75 -12.00 13.80 9.61
CA GLY A 75 -10.65 13.65 10.15
C GLY A 75 -9.93 12.40 9.65
N TRP A 76 -8.69 12.24 10.08
CA TRP A 76 -7.84 11.11 9.74
C TRP A 76 -7.92 10.01 10.80
N VAL A 77 -8.08 8.77 10.35
CA VAL A 77 -8.07 7.56 11.17
C VAL A 77 -7.14 6.52 10.57
N ARG A 78 -6.74 5.52 11.37
CA ARG A 78 -5.91 4.43 10.86
C ARG A 78 -6.71 3.54 9.91
N ILE A 79 -6.08 3.05 8.86
CA ILE A 79 -6.72 2.17 7.87
C ILE A 79 -7.33 0.90 8.49
N LEU A 80 -6.70 0.38 9.55
CA LEU A 80 -7.17 -0.81 10.28
C LEU A 80 -8.36 -0.54 11.22
N SER A 81 -8.72 0.73 11.41
CA SER A 81 -9.89 1.12 12.21
C SER A 81 -11.18 1.16 11.39
N VAL A 82 -11.09 1.05 10.06
CA VAL A 82 -12.25 1.14 9.15
C VAL A 82 -12.32 -0.10 8.26
N LYS A 83 -13.47 -0.77 8.29
CA LYS A 83 -13.84 -1.77 7.29
C LYS A 83 -14.40 -1.06 6.07
N ARG A 84 -13.62 -1.05 4.99
CA ARG A 84 -14.04 -0.59 3.67
C ARG A 84 -15.09 -1.55 3.11
N GLY A 85 -16.19 -1.02 2.59
CA GLY A 85 -17.30 -1.86 2.15
C GLY A 85 -18.37 -1.07 1.41
N GLY A 86 -18.17 -0.93 0.11
CA GLY A 86 -19.28 -0.85 -0.83
C GLY A 86 -19.86 -2.25 -1.04
N THR A 87 -21.17 -2.39 -0.86
CA THR A 87 -21.93 -3.54 -1.33
C THR A 87 -21.78 -3.59 -2.85
N SER A 88 -20.81 -4.38 -3.31
CA SER A 88 -20.75 -4.89 -4.67
C SER A 88 -20.53 -6.38 -4.54
N SER A 89 -21.65 -7.12 -4.51
CA SER A 89 -21.70 -8.59 -4.53
C SER A 89 -21.02 -9.23 -5.75
N SER A 90 -20.35 -8.46 -6.60
CA SER A 90 -19.69 -8.95 -7.82
C SER A 90 -18.22 -9.34 -7.66
N ASN A 91 -17.55 -9.03 -6.53
CA ASN A 91 -16.08 -9.17 -6.44
C ASN A 91 -15.56 -10.01 -5.27
N GLN A 92 -16.43 -10.73 -4.56
CA GLN A 92 -16.02 -11.65 -3.49
C GLN A 92 -15.22 -12.85 -4.05
N THR A 93 -15.43 -13.21 -5.32
CA THR A 93 -14.68 -14.27 -6.01
C THR A 93 -13.24 -13.83 -6.31
N SER A 94 -13.03 -12.60 -6.77
CA SER A 94 -11.71 -12.02 -7.04
C SER A 94 -10.83 -11.90 -5.78
N GLY A 95 -11.44 -11.57 -4.63
CA GLY A 95 -10.73 -11.50 -3.34
C GLY A 95 -10.25 -12.86 -2.84
N VAL A 96 -11.06 -13.91 -3.01
CA VAL A 96 -10.69 -15.30 -2.63
C VAL A 96 -9.68 -15.90 -3.60
N LEU A 97 -9.79 -15.61 -4.90
CA LEU A 97 -8.82 -16.02 -5.91
C LEU A 97 -7.45 -15.36 -5.70
N ALA A 98 -7.41 -14.10 -5.24
CA ALA A 98 -6.17 -13.40 -4.87
C ALA A 98 -5.53 -13.93 -3.58
N LEU A 99 -6.32 -14.51 -2.66
CA LEU A 99 -5.80 -15.23 -1.50
C LEU A 99 -5.24 -16.59 -1.89
N ALA A 100 -5.90 -17.30 -2.82
CA ALA A 100 -5.50 -18.62 -3.30
C ALA A 100 -4.28 -18.60 -4.23
N SER A 101 -4.08 -17.53 -5.02
CA SER A 101 -2.93 -17.41 -5.93
C SER A 101 -1.60 -17.07 -5.24
N GLY A 102 -1.65 -16.80 -3.93
CA GLY A 102 -0.47 -16.52 -3.11
C GLY A 102 0.27 -15.24 -3.51
N ARG A 103 1.07 -14.73 -2.58
CA ARG A 103 1.93 -13.53 -2.79
C ARG A 103 3.03 -13.71 -3.86
N ALA A 104 3.10 -14.87 -4.51
CA ALA A 104 4.23 -15.25 -5.36
C ALA A 104 3.94 -15.16 -6.87
N GLY A 105 2.69 -14.98 -7.32
CA GLY A 105 2.32 -15.33 -8.69
C GLY A 105 2.01 -14.21 -9.69
N THR A 106 1.64 -13.00 -9.26
CA THR A 106 0.89 -12.07 -10.15
C THR A 106 1.49 -10.68 -10.34
N GLY A 107 2.67 -10.40 -9.79
CA GLY A 107 3.27 -9.05 -9.87
C GLY A 107 2.42 -7.96 -9.20
N GLN A 108 1.40 -8.35 -8.41
CA GLN A 108 0.54 -7.42 -7.69
C GLN A 108 1.31 -6.82 -6.52
N VAL A 109 1.48 -5.51 -6.56
CA VAL A 109 2.19 -4.78 -5.51
C VAL A 109 1.25 -4.59 -4.32
N VAL A 110 1.17 -5.61 -3.47
CA VAL A 110 0.27 -5.59 -2.29
C VAL A 110 0.96 -4.89 -1.13
N SER A 111 0.42 -3.75 -0.71
CA SER A 111 0.76 -3.12 0.58
C SER A 111 0.57 -4.15 1.71
N THR A 112 1.68 -4.65 2.25
CA THR A 112 1.66 -5.36 3.53
C THR A 112 1.45 -4.35 4.66
N THR A 113 0.78 -4.74 5.74
CA THR A 113 0.53 -3.86 6.89
C THR A 113 1.81 -3.46 7.65
N GLY A 114 2.98 -3.93 7.20
CA GLY A 114 4.31 -3.44 7.56
C GLY A 114 4.88 -2.53 6.46
N ILE A 115 4.36 -1.32 6.34
CA ILE A 115 4.90 -0.29 5.44
C ILE A 115 6.27 0.18 5.92
N ARG A 116 7.37 -0.31 5.33
CA ARG A 116 8.63 0.44 5.31
C ARG A 116 8.53 1.53 4.23
N GLY A 117 7.72 2.55 4.48
CA GLY A 117 7.77 3.82 3.73
C GLY A 117 7.35 3.81 2.26
N LEU A 118 6.85 2.71 1.68
CA LEU A 118 6.42 2.68 0.28
C LEU A 118 4.92 2.95 0.14
N ASN A 119 4.56 3.98 -0.65
CA ASN A 119 3.17 4.38 -0.92
C ASN A 119 2.61 3.70 -2.19
N GLU A 120 1.28 3.65 -2.33
CA GLU A 120 0.61 2.99 -3.47
C GLU A 120 1.02 3.57 -4.84
N GLU A 121 1.36 4.85 -4.89
CA GLU A 121 1.82 5.55 -6.09
C GLU A 121 3.26 5.16 -6.46
N GLU A 122 4.15 5.06 -5.47
CA GLU A 122 5.53 4.60 -5.65
C GLU A 122 5.57 3.14 -6.10
N LEU A 123 4.64 2.32 -5.58
CA LEU A 123 4.47 0.93 -5.98
C LEU A 123 3.99 0.81 -7.43
N LYS A 124 3.10 1.69 -7.90
CA LYS A 124 2.68 1.75 -9.32
C LYS A 124 3.78 2.28 -10.25
N ALA A 125 4.60 3.20 -9.75
CA ALA A 125 5.71 3.77 -10.50
C ALA A 125 6.99 2.92 -10.45
N ALA A 126 7.03 1.88 -9.61
CA ALA A 126 8.18 1.01 -9.46
C ALA A 126 8.55 0.36 -10.80
N LYS A 127 9.83 0.48 -11.18
CA LYS A 127 10.39 -0.11 -12.39
C LYS A 127 11.55 -1.03 -12.03
N PHE A 128 11.79 -2.01 -12.88
CA PHE A 128 12.97 -2.85 -12.79
C PHE A 128 14.24 -1.99 -12.82
N ASN A 129 15.14 -2.21 -11.86
CA ASN A 129 16.44 -1.56 -11.78
C ASN A 129 17.54 -2.62 -11.89
N GLU A 130 18.07 -2.78 -13.10
CA GLU A 130 19.10 -3.77 -13.42
C GLU A 130 20.39 -3.56 -12.60
N ALA A 131 20.77 -2.31 -12.35
CA ALA A 131 21.99 -1.98 -11.62
C ALA A 131 21.92 -2.46 -10.16
N GLU A 132 20.78 -2.29 -9.50
CA GLU A 132 20.56 -2.77 -8.13
C GLU A 132 20.48 -4.31 -8.08
N ILE A 133 19.94 -4.96 -9.12
CA ILE A 133 19.96 -6.43 -9.22
C ILE A 133 21.38 -6.95 -9.36
N LYS A 134 22.20 -6.37 -10.25
CA LYS A 134 23.61 -6.75 -10.39
C LYS A 134 24.41 -6.52 -9.11
N LYS A 135 24.12 -5.44 -8.38
CA LYS A 135 24.72 -5.17 -7.08
C LYS A 135 24.32 -6.22 -6.06
N LEU A 136 23.05 -6.64 -6.02
CA LEU A 136 22.58 -7.72 -5.16
C LEU A 136 23.25 -9.05 -5.52
N GLU A 137 23.37 -9.37 -6.80
CA GLU A 137 24.08 -10.55 -7.29
C GLU A 137 25.57 -10.53 -6.90
N SER A 138 26.21 -9.36 -6.88
CA SER A 138 27.60 -9.23 -6.43
C SER A 138 27.83 -9.56 -4.95
N TYR A 139 26.77 -9.49 -4.12
CA TYR A 139 26.83 -9.92 -2.73
C TYR A 139 26.57 -11.42 -2.55
N THR A 140 26.24 -12.15 -3.62
CA THR A 140 26.07 -13.59 -3.54
C THR A 140 27.43 -14.26 -3.36
N LEU A 141 27.57 -15.02 -2.28
CA LEU A 141 28.75 -15.84 -2.02
C LEU A 141 28.51 -17.24 -2.60
N SER A 142 29.47 -17.74 -3.37
CA SER A 142 29.44 -19.13 -3.83
C SER A 142 29.70 -20.09 -2.67
N ALA A 143 29.21 -21.33 -2.79
CA ALA A 143 29.44 -22.37 -1.80
C ALA A 143 30.94 -22.60 -1.54
N GLU A 144 31.78 -22.48 -2.57
CA GLU A 144 33.24 -22.62 -2.45
C GLU A 144 33.88 -21.48 -1.64
N GLN A 145 33.44 -20.23 -1.84
CA GLN A 145 33.92 -19.11 -1.04
C GLN A 145 33.49 -19.24 0.42
N GLY A 146 32.28 -19.74 0.67
CA GLY A 146 31.81 -20.10 2.01
C GLY A 146 32.70 -21.16 2.67
N ARG A 147 33.10 -22.21 1.94
CA ARG A 147 34.02 -23.25 2.44
C ARG A 147 35.42 -22.68 2.76
N LYS A 148 35.96 -21.80 1.90
CA LYS A 148 37.26 -21.12 2.15
C LYS A 148 37.20 -20.18 3.36
N PHE A 149 36.07 -19.51 3.57
CA PHE A 149 35.85 -18.72 4.78
C PHE A 149 35.80 -19.62 6.03
N ALA A 150 35.07 -20.74 5.96
CA ALA A 150 34.96 -21.69 7.05
C ALA A 150 36.31 -22.33 7.43
N SER A 151 37.14 -22.67 6.44
CA SER A 151 38.47 -23.21 6.70
C SER A 151 39.43 -22.17 7.30
N LYS A 152 39.39 -20.92 6.84
CA LYS A 152 40.16 -19.80 7.45
C LYS A 152 39.72 -19.50 8.88
N GLY A 153 38.42 -19.66 9.18
CA GLY A 153 37.86 -19.42 10.50
C GLY A 153 37.94 -20.59 11.47
N ASN A 154 38.59 -21.71 11.10
CA ASN A 154 38.58 -22.96 11.89
C ASN A 154 37.18 -23.42 12.31
N LEU A 155 36.16 -23.18 11.47
CA LEU A 155 34.79 -23.57 11.76
C LEU A 155 34.65 -25.10 11.66
N LYS A 156 33.98 -25.71 12.64
CA LYS A 156 33.75 -27.16 12.69
C LYS A 156 32.34 -27.49 12.22
N THR A 157 32.23 -28.52 11.38
CA THR A 157 30.94 -29.06 10.94
C THR A 157 30.24 -29.77 12.08
N ILE A 158 28.97 -29.43 12.33
CA ILE A 158 28.09 -30.13 13.26
C ILE A 158 27.03 -30.88 12.44
N PRO A 159 27.05 -32.22 12.39
CA PRO A 159 26.04 -32.98 11.67
C PRO A 159 24.72 -32.99 12.44
N PHE A 160 23.61 -32.78 11.73
CA PHE A 160 22.26 -32.91 12.28
C PHE A 160 21.62 -34.20 11.73
N PRO A 161 21.22 -35.16 12.59
CA PRO A 161 20.75 -36.49 12.14
C PRO A 161 19.52 -36.46 11.23
N ASN A 162 18.71 -35.40 11.28
CA ASN A 162 17.45 -35.28 10.55
C ASN A 162 17.51 -34.29 9.37
N LEU A 163 18.69 -33.78 9.02
CA LEU A 163 18.87 -32.90 7.88
C LEU A 163 19.74 -33.59 6.83
N SER A 164 19.19 -33.78 5.63
CA SER A 164 19.97 -34.22 4.48
C SER A 164 21.11 -33.22 4.23
N ALA A 165 22.30 -33.74 3.91
CA ALA A 165 23.42 -32.90 3.52
C ALA A 165 22.99 -31.96 2.37
N ALA A 166 23.36 -30.68 2.49
CA ALA A 166 23.11 -29.71 1.44
C ALA A 166 23.78 -30.20 0.15
N LYS A 167 23.00 -30.25 -0.94
CA LYS A 167 23.41 -30.72 -2.27
C LYS A 167 24.35 -29.71 -2.91
N GLY A 168 25.56 -29.62 -2.37
CA GLY A 168 26.74 -29.02 -2.97
C GLY A 168 27.83 -30.04 -2.72
N GLU A 169 28.10 -30.87 -3.72
CA GLU A 169 28.75 -32.16 -3.58
C GLU A 169 30.14 -32.03 -2.94
N ALA A 170 30.43 -33.02 -2.10
CA ALA A 170 31.77 -33.38 -1.68
C ALA A 170 32.33 -34.28 -2.79
N GLN A 171 33.31 -33.77 -3.52
CA GLN A 171 34.42 -34.57 -4.00
C GLN A 171 35.66 -34.14 -3.23
#